data_AF-A0A1F5NHE4-F1
#
_entry.id   AF-A0A1F5NHE4-F1
#
_cell.length_a   1.000
_cell.length_b   1.000
_cell.length_c   1.000
_cell.angle_alpha   90.00
_cell.angle_beta   90.00
_cell.angle_gamma   90.00
#
_symmetry.space_group_name_H-M   'P 1'
#
loop_
_entity.id
_entity.type
_entity.pdbx_description
1 polymer ?
#
loop_
_entity_poly.entity_id
_entity_poly.type
_entity_poly.pdbx_seq_one_letter_code
_entity_poly.pdbx_strand_id
1 'polypeptide(L)'
;MEKLKPHSETVRIFFFWSGIIATFCYRAIVVINNYSHFWTQIFWYIGTVGFIIYFAHRYQISEKRAKLIKKYGFDEKLKNLNGLSEEEKDALKYIFNTLQSSKEKWNFIFIFVLSLVALILGIYLDFIK
;
A
#
# COMPACT_ATOMS: atom_id res chain seq x y z
N MET A 1 -21.05 -3.56 -16.48
CA MET A 1 -19.62 -3.82 -16.20
C MET A 1 -19.03 -2.58 -15.57
N GLU A 2 -18.50 -2.66 -14.34
CA GLU A 2 -17.78 -1.55 -13.73
C GLU A 2 -16.56 -1.24 -14.62
N LYS A 3 -16.46 -0.02 -15.17
CA LYS A 3 -15.34 0.35 -16.04
C LYS A 3 -14.06 0.25 -15.22
N LEU A 4 -13.15 -0.63 -15.60
CA LEU A 4 -11.81 -0.73 -15.02
C LEU A 4 -11.04 0.54 -15.35
N LYS A 5 -11.23 1.57 -14.54
CA LYS A 5 -10.47 2.82 -14.61
C LYS A 5 -9.50 2.88 -13.44
N PRO A 6 -8.23 3.25 -13.68
CA PRO A 6 -7.34 3.59 -12.58
C PRO A 6 -7.91 4.80 -11.82
N HIS A 7 -7.52 4.95 -10.55
CA HIS A 7 -7.79 6.19 -9.83
C HIS A 7 -7.20 7.39 -10.60
N SER A 8 -7.81 8.56 -10.41
CA SER A 8 -7.31 9.79 -11.01
C SER A 8 -5.85 10.03 -10.62
N GLU A 9 -5.13 10.75 -11.48
CA GLU A 9 -3.73 11.08 -11.25
C GLU A 9 -3.53 11.80 -9.91
N THR A 10 -4.39 12.76 -9.58
CA THR A 10 -4.39 13.47 -8.30
C THR A 10 -4.47 12.52 -7.10
N VAL A 11 -5.34 11.51 -7.16
CA VAL A 11 -5.50 10.53 -6.08
C VAL A 11 -4.24 9.68 -5.93
N ARG A 12 -3.62 9.26 -7.05
CA ARG A 12 -2.37 8.49 -7.02
C ARG A 12 -1.22 9.31 -6.44
N ILE A 13 -1.12 10.60 -6.80
CA ILE A 13 -0.12 11.53 -6.27
C ILE A 13 -0.33 11.77 -4.78
N PHE A 14 -1.57 11.93 -4.33
CA PHE A 14 -1.90 12.07 -2.92
C PHE A 14 -1.41 10.86 -2.10
N PHE A 15 -1.75 9.65 -2.53
CA PHE A 15 -1.28 8.45 -1.84
C PHE A 15 0.25 8.33 -1.87
N PHE A 16 0.89 8.64 -3.00
CA PHE A 16 2.35 8.65 -3.10
C PHE A 16 2.99 9.59 -2.06
N TRP A 17 2.53 10.84 -1.97
CA TRP A 17 3.05 11.79 -1.00
C TRP A 17 2.72 11.42 0.45
N SER A 18 1.55 10.81 0.71
CA SER A 18 1.22 10.34 2.06
C SER A 18 2.25 9.33 2.59
N GLY A 19 2.75 8.43 1.73
CA GLY A 19 3.79 7.46 2.10
C GLY A 19 5.16 8.12 2.31
N ILE A 20 5.53 9.09 1.47
CA ILE A 20 6.78 9.85 1.62
C ILE A 20 6.79 10.64 2.92
N ILE A 21 5.74 11.42 3.17
CA ILE A 21 5.60 12.24 4.36
C ILE A 21 5.62 11.34 5.60
N ALA A 22 4.89 10.22 5.57
CA ALA A 22 4.88 9.30 6.70
C ALA A 22 6.26 8.72 7.01
N THR A 23 6.96 8.25 5.97
CA THR A 23 8.33 7.72 6.10
C THR A 23 9.27 8.78 6.65
N PHE A 24 9.20 10.01 6.12
CA PHE A 24 9.98 11.14 6.61
C PHE A 24 9.70 11.41 8.09
N CYS A 25 8.42 11.46 8.50
CA CYS A 25 8.04 11.70 9.88
C CYS A 25 8.66 10.67 10.83
N TYR A 26 8.57 9.39 10.50
CA TYR A 26 9.17 8.32 11.32
C TYR A 26 10.71 8.40 11.41
N ARG A 27 11.39 8.89 10.37
CA ARG A 27 12.85 9.14 10.43
C ARG A 27 13.19 10.38 11.23
N ALA A 28 12.38 11.43 11.12
CA ALA A 28 12.57 12.66 11.86
C ALA A 28 12.32 12.48 13.37
N ILE A 29 11.40 11.60 13.79
CA ILE A 29 11.20 11.25 15.21
C ILE A 29 12.52 10.86 15.90
N VAL A 30 13.36 10.04 15.24
CA VAL A 30 14.65 9.60 15.82
C VAL A 30 15.55 10.79 16.19
N VAL A 31 15.51 11.85 15.38
CA VAL A 31 16.30 13.06 15.59
C VAL A 31 15.61 13.99 16.59
N ILE A 32 14.35 14.31 16.34
CA ILE A 32 13.54 15.30 17.08
C ILE A 32 13.28 14.87 18.53
N ASN A 33 13.26 13.57 18.81
CA ASN A 33 13.05 13.04 20.16
C ASN A 33 14.09 13.51 21.18
N ASN A 34 15.27 13.93 20.73
CA ASN A 34 16.30 14.50 21.61
C ASN A 34 16.09 15.99 21.92
N TYR A 35 15.18 16.67 21.21
CA TYR A 35 14.99 18.12 21.30
C TYR A 35 13.64 18.52 21.88
N SER A 36 12.55 17.84 21.48
CA SER A 36 11.21 18.21 21.91
C SER A 36 10.24 17.04 21.81
N HIS A 37 9.65 16.70 22.96
CA HIS A 37 8.60 15.70 23.03
C HIS A 37 7.35 16.09 22.23
N PHE A 38 6.98 17.37 22.27
CA PHE A 38 5.81 17.89 21.54
C PHE A 38 5.95 17.69 20.02
N TRP A 39 7.11 18.02 19.45
CA TRP A 39 7.34 17.81 18.02
C TRP A 39 7.42 16.32 17.66
N THR A 40 7.97 15.48 18.55
CA THR A 40 7.92 14.02 18.37
C THR A 40 6.50 13.51 18.26
N GLN A 41 5.58 13.96 19.14
CA GLN A 41 4.17 13.58 19.09
C GLN A 41 3.52 14.02 17.77
N ILE A 42 3.70 15.27 17.35
CA ILE A 42 3.16 15.78 16.07
C ILE A 42 3.62 14.90 14.91
N PHE A 43 4.93 14.62 14.83
CA PHE A 43 5.50 13.80 13.77
C PHE A 43 4.98 12.36 13.82
N TRP A 44 4.80 11.81 15.02
CA TRP A 44 4.23 10.49 15.20
C TRP A 44 2.79 10.40 14.70
N TYR A 45 1.94 11.38 15.00
CA TYR A 45 0.55 11.42 14.51
C TYR A 45 0.48 11.55 12.98
N ILE A 46 1.22 12.50 12.41
CA ILE A 46 1.28 12.70 10.95
C ILE A 46 1.80 11.43 10.27
N GLY A 47 2.87 10.84 10.82
CA GLY A 47 3.46 9.60 10.33
C GLY A 47 2.49 8.43 10.33
N THR A 48 1.81 8.22 11.45
CA THR A 48 0.85 7.12 11.64
C THR A 48 -0.33 7.24 10.70
N VAL A 49 -0.95 8.43 10.62
CA VAL A 49 -2.08 8.68 9.71
C VAL A 49 -1.66 8.49 8.25
N GLY A 50 -0.48 9.01 7.86
CA GLY A 50 0.04 8.82 6.51
C GLY A 50 0.28 7.35 6.16
N PHE A 51 0.80 6.53 7.09
CA PHE A 51 0.91 5.08 6.89
C PHE A 51 -0.43 4.38 6.77
N ILE A 52 -1.43 4.72 7.59
CA ILE A 52 -2.79 4.17 7.47
C ILE A 52 -3.33 4.42 6.05
N ILE A 53 -3.28 5.67 5.59
CA ILE A 53 -3.78 6.08 4.28
C ILE A 53 -3.02 5.36 3.15
N TYR A 54 -1.68 5.38 3.20
CA TYR A 54 -0.83 4.79 2.18
C TYR A 54 -1.01 3.27 2.06
N PHE A 55 -0.90 2.54 3.18
CA PHE A 55 -0.93 1.09 3.17
C PHE A 55 -2.33 0.52 2.90
N ALA A 56 -3.40 1.22 3.31
CA ALA A 56 -4.76 0.87 2.92
C ALA A 56 -4.92 0.89 1.40
N HIS A 57 -4.51 1.99 0.74
CA HIS A 57 -4.57 2.09 -0.71
C HIS A 57 -3.66 1.06 -1.40
N ARG A 58 -2.44 0.85 -0.88
CA ARG A 58 -1.52 -0.11 -1.49
C ARG A 58 -2.07 -1.54 -1.44
N TYR A 59 -2.71 -1.91 -0.33
CA TYR A 59 -3.42 -3.18 -0.19
C TYR A 59 -4.56 -3.32 -1.20
N GLN A 60 -5.45 -2.33 -1.27
CA GLN A 60 -6.60 -2.33 -2.19
C GLN A 60 -6.18 -2.52 -3.64
N ILE A 61 -5.15 -1.82 -4.09
CA ILE A 61 -4.64 -1.94 -5.46
C ILE A 61 -4.01 -3.31 -5.71
N SER A 62 -3.22 -3.81 -4.77
CA SER A 62 -2.60 -5.14 -4.92
C SER A 62 -3.65 -6.24 -4.99
N GLU A 63 -4.64 -6.20 -4.09
CA GLU A 63 -5.73 -7.17 -4.03
C GLU A 63 -6.65 -7.08 -5.26
N LYS A 64 -6.95 -5.87 -5.75
CA LYS A 64 -7.75 -5.68 -6.98
C LYS A 64 -7.05 -6.29 -8.20
N ARG A 65 -5.73 -6.10 -8.35
CA ARG A 65 -4.96 -6.71 -9.45
C ARG A 65 -4.99 -8.24 -9.38
N ALA A 66 -4.67 -8.82 -8.22
CA ALA A 66 -4.69 -10.26 -8.04
C ALA A 66 -6.08 -10.87 -8.32
N LYS A 67 -7.14 -10.24 -7.80
CA LYS A 67 -8.53 -10.65 -8.06
C LYS A 67 -8.91 -10.59 -9.54
N LEU A 68 -8.50 -9.54 -10.26
CA LEU A 68 -8.81 -9.41 -11.69
C LEU A 68 -8.12 -10.51 -12.51
N ILE A 69 -6.86 -10.80 -12.24
CA ILE A 69 -6.11 -11.84 -12.96
C ILE A 69 -6.79 -13.21 -12.76
N LYS A 70 -7.11 -13.56 -11.51
CA LYS A 70 -7.82 -14.80 -11.16
C LYS A 70 -9.23 -14.84 -11.75
N LYS A 71 -10.00 -13.74 -11.65
CA LYS A 71 -11.39 -13.66 -12.13
C LYS A 71 -11.50 -13.90 -13.63
N TYR A 72 -10.57 -13.36 -14.41
CA TYR A 72 -10.59 -13.48 -15.87
C TYR A 72 -9.81 -14.70 -16.40
N GLY A 73 -9.16 -15.48 -15.53
CA GLY A 73 -8.38 -16.65 -15.90
C GLY A 73 -7.23 -16.30 -16.86
N PHE A 74 -6.59 -15.15 -16.65
CA PHE A 74 -5.58 -14.69 -17.62
C PHE A 74 -4.38 -15.62 -17.73
N ASP A 75 -4.06 -16.37 -16.67
CA ASP A 75 -2.98 -17.37 -16.67
C ASP A 75 -3.23 -18.51 -17.67
N GLU A 76 -4.49 -18.90 -17.85
CA GLU A 76 -4.88 -19.94 -18.82
C GLU A 76 -5.04 -19.37 -20.23
N LYS A 77 -5.62 -18.17 -20.34
CA LYS A 77 -5.83 -17.50 -21.62
C LYS A 77 -4.53 -17.15 -22.33
N LEU A 78 -3.47 -16.86 -21.58
CA LEU A 78 -2.13 -16.60 -22.12
C LEU A 78 -1.57 -17.77 -22.95
N LYS A 79 -1.86 -19.01 -22.55
CA LYS A 79 -1.36 -20.20 -23.26
C LYS A 79 -1.93 -20.31 -24.68
N ASN A 80 -3.18 -19.89 -24.84
CA ASN A 80 -3.95 -20.00 -26.08
C ASN A 80 -3.93 -18.71 -26.90
N LEU A 81 -3.14 -17.70 -26.49
CA LEU A 81 -3.08 -16.42 -27.17
C LEU A 81 -2.19 -16.54 -28.41
N ASN A 82 -2.81 -16.48 -29.58
CA ASN A 82 -2.11 -16.41 -30.85
C ASN A 82 -1.51 -15.01 -31.04
N GLY A 83 -0.29 -14.93 -31.59
CA GLY A 83 0.37 -13.66 -31.91
C GLY A 83 1.40 -13.18 -30.88
N LEU A 84 1.64 -13.94 -29.80
CA LEU A 84 2.77 -13.75 -28.90
C LEU A 84 3.79 -14.88 -29.09
N SER A 85 5.08 -14.56 -29.02
CA SER A 85 6.14 -15.55 -28.91
C SER A 85 6.06 -16.29 -27.57
N GLU A 86 6.71 -17.44 -27.47
CA GLU A 86 6.76 -18.18 -26.20
C GLU A 86 7.50 -17.37 -25.11
N GLU A 87 8.51 -16.59 -25.47
CA GLU A 87 9.20 -15.69 -24.54
C GLU A 87 8.29 -14.60 -23.99
N GLU A 88 7.44 -14.00 -24.85
CA GLU A 88 6.46 -12.99 -24.43
C GLU A 88 5.39 -13.57 -23.51
N LYS A 89 4.94 -14.80 -23.79
CA LYS A 89 3.99 -15.53 -22.93
C LYS A 89 4.59 -15.81 -21.56
N ASP A 90 5.85 -16.25 -21.51
CA ASP A 90 6.55 -16.52 -20.25
C ASP A 90 6.78 -15.24 -19.44
N ALA A 91 7.14 -14.13 -20.08
CA ALA A 91 7.26 -12.83 -19.43
C ALA A 91 5.93 -12.36 -18.80
N LEU A 92 4.81 -12.47 -19.52
CA LEU A 92 3.49 -12.11 -19.01
C LEU A 92 3.05 -13.04 -17.87
N LYS A 93 3.29 -14.35 -18.01
CA LYS A 93 3.02 -15.32 -16.96
C LYS A 93 3.81 -15.03 -15.69
N TYR A 94 5.08 -14.64 -15.81
CA TYR A 94 5.88 -14.18 -14.67
C TYR A 94 5.26 -12.95 -14.00
N ILE A 95 4.86 -11.93 -14.77
CA ILE A 95 4.21 -10.73 -14.24
C ILE A 95 2.91 -11.07 -13.51
N PHE A 96 2.06 -11.92 -14.09
CA PHE A 96 0.79 -12.29 -13.45
C PHE A 96 1.00 -13.11 -12.18
N ASN A 97 1.94 -14.05 -12.20
CA ASN A 97 2.29 -14.83 -11.02
C ASN A 97 2.82 -13.94 -9.89
N THR A 98 3.71 -13.00 -10.19
CA THR A 98 4.27 -12.08 -9.17
C THR A 98 3.20 -11.11 -8.61
N LEU A 99 2.23 -10.70 -9.44
CA LEU A 99 1.10 -9.88 -8.98
C LEU A 99 0.11 -10.66 -8.10
N GLN A 100 -0.02 -11.97 -8.28
CA GLN A 100 -0.93 -12.83 -7.50
C GLN A 100 -0.30 -13.41 -6.22
N SER A 101 0.95 -13.89 -6.31
CA SER A 101 1.66 -14.59 -5.22
C SER A 101 2.33 -13.64 -4.23
N SER A 102 2.34 -12.35 -4.55
CA SER A 102 3.00 -11.31 -3.78
C SER A 102 2.54 -11.28 -2.31
N LYS A 103 3.42 -11.73 -1.41
CA LYS A 103 3.29 -11.57 0.04
C LYS A 103 3.26 -10.10 0.48
N GLU A 104 3.61 -9.18 -0.42
CA GLU A 104 3.57 -7.73 -0.22
C GLU A 104 2.22 -7.24 0.31
N LYS A 105 1.11 -7.82 -0.19
CA LYS A 105 -0.23 -7.42 0.28
C LYS A 105 -0.43 -7.72 1.78
N TRP A 106 0.16 -8.79 2.28
CA TRP A 106 0.12 -9.12 3.70
C TRP A 106 0.93 -8.14 4.54
N ASN A 107 2.07 -7.67 4.02
CA ASN A 107 2.83 -6.61 4.66
C ASN A 107 2.02 -5.32 4.75
N PHE A 108 1.30 -4.97 3.68
CA PHE A 108 0.47 -3.76 3.65
C PHE A 108 -0.66 -3.81 4.67
N ILE A 109 -1.43 -4.89 4.71
CA ILE A 109 -2.53 -4.99 5.67
C ILE A 109 -2.02 -5.07 7.11
N PHE A 110 -0.88 -5.73 7.33
CA PHE A 110 -0.26 -5.80 8.65
C PHE A 110 0.14 -4.42 9.17
N ILE A 111 0.87 -3.63 8.36
CA ILE A 111 1.27 -2.28 8.73
C ILE A 111 0.04 -1.38 8.92
N PHE A 112 -0.96 -1.48 8.05
CA PHE A 112 -2.21 -0.74 8.19
C PHE A 112 -2.91 -1.02 9.53
N VAL A 113 -3.10 -2.30 9.87
CA VAL A 113 -3.78 -2.71 11.12
C VAL A 113 -2.98 -2.25 12.33
N LEU A 114 -1.67 -2.48 12.35
CA LEU A 114 -0.83 -2.02 13.46
C LEU A 114 -0.83 -0.50 13.60
N SER A 115 -0.80 0.24 12.49
CA SER A 115 -0.86 1.71 12.53
C SER A 115 -2.20 2.20 13.07
N LEU A 116 -3.30 1.52 12.75
CA LEU A 116 -4.63 1.87 13.23
C LEU A 116 -4.78 1.57 14.73
N VAL A 117 -4.29 0.42 15.19
CA VAL A 117 -4.22 0.08 16.63
C VAL A 117 -3.33 1.08 17.38
N ALA A 118 -2.16 1.39 16.83
CA ALA A 118 -1.23 2.36 17.42
C ALA A 118 -1.89 3.74 17.54
N LEU A 119 -2.58 4.22 16.50
CA LEU A 119 -3.29 5.51 16.53
C LEU A 119 -4.36 5.55 17.63
N ILE A 120 -5.18 4.51 17.74
CA ILE A 120 -6.22 4.43 18.79
C ILE A 120 -5.59 4.48 20.17
N LEU A 121 -4.52 3.70 20.39
CA LEU A 121 -3.81 3.68 21.67
C LEU A 121 -3.13 5.02 21.97
N GLY A 122 -2.51 5.66 20.98
CA GLY A 122 -1.88 6.98 21.14
C GLY A 122 -2.90 8.04 21.54
N ILE A 123 -4.04 8.11 20.86
CA ILE A 123 -5.11 9.04 21.20
C ILE A 123 -5.60 8.81 22.64
N TYR A 124 -5.82 7.55 23.03
CA TYR A 124 -6.25 7.21 24.38
C TYR A 124 -5.21 7.64 25.43
N LEU A 125 -3.93 7.39 25.19
CA LEU A 125 -2.85 7.70 26.13
C LEU A 125 -2.54 9.19 26.24
N ASP A 126 -2.65 9.95 25.14
CA ASP A 126 -2.27 11.36 25.11
C ASP A 126 -3.41 12.32 25.51
N PHE A 127 -4.68 11.93 25.29
CA PHE A 127 -5.83 12.83 25.47
C PHE A 127 -6.88 12.35 26.48
N ILE A 128 -6.88 11.08 26.88
CA ILE A 128 -7.89 10.53 27.79
C ILE A 128 -7.30 10.18 29.15
N LYS A 129 -6.13 9.55 29.17
CA LYS A 129 -5.39 9.22 30.40
C LYS A 129 -4.52 10.39 30.84
#